data_AF-B1YCR4-F1
#
_entry.id   AF-B1YCR4-F1
#
_cell.length_a   1.000
_cell.length_b   1.000
_cell.length_c   1.000
_cell.angle_alpha   90.00
_cell.angle_beta   90.00
_cell.angle_gamma   90.00
#
_symmetry.space_group_name_H-M   'P 1'
#
loop_
_entity.id
_entity.type
_entity.pdbx_description
1 polymer ?
#
loop_
_entity_poly.entity_id
_entity_poly.type
_entity_poly.pdbx_seq_one_letter_code
_entity_poly.pdbx_strand_id
1 'polypeptide(L)' 'MEKSREKMVLISFHVPQSYVDVLDELVKMGLYPSRSEAIRAALRELLSKYKLDG' A
#
# COMPACT_ATOMS: atom_id res chain seq x y z
N MET A 1 20.56 12.41 9.57
CA MET A 1 19.91 12.71 8.28
C MET A 1 18.41 12.67 8.52
N GLU A 2 17.80 13.85 8.58
CA GLU A 2 16.35 14.00 8.60
C GLU A 2 15.85 13.44 7.26
N LYS A 3 15.26 12.24 7.27
CA LYS A 3 14.52 11.76 6.09
C LYS A 3 13.39 12.76 5.90
N SER A 4 13.59 13.71 5.01
CA SER A 4 12.54 14.55 4.47
C SER A 4 11.35 13.65 4.20
N ARG A 5 10.18 13.98 4.77
CA ARG A 5 8.97 13.20 4.55
C ARG A 5 8.78 13.07 3.04
N GLU A 6 9.06 11.88 2.51
CA GLU A 6 8.94 11.64 1.08
C GLU A 6 7.52 12.01 0.67
N LYS A 7 7.42 12.84 -0.36
CA LYS A 7 6.13 13.36 -0.81
C LYS A 7 5.29 12.18 -1.31
N MET A 8 4.14 11.95 -0.67
CA MET A 8 3.17 10.98 -1.20
C MET A 8 2.67 11.46 -2.57
N VAL A 9 2.73 10.56 -3.56
CA VAL A 9 2.23 10.80 -4.92
C VAL A 9 0.93 10.02 -5.10
N LEU A 10 -0.10 10.66 -5.67
CA LEU A 10 -1.34 9.99 -6.06
C LEU A 10 -1.09 9.19 -7.34
N ILE A 11 -1.39 7.90 -7.28
CA ILE A 11 -1.31 6.99 -8.43
C ILE A 11 -2.68 6.35 -8.67
N SER A 12 -3.02 6.13 -9.94
CA SER A 12 -4.24 5.44 -10.35
C SER A 12 -3.85 4.24 -11.21
N PHE A 13 -4.45 3.08 -10.94
CA PHE A 13 -4.23 1.84 -11.69
C PHE A 13 -5.49 0.98 -11.67
N HIS A 14 -5.61 0.08 -12.64
CA HIS A 14 -6.73 -0.86 -12.72
C HIS A 14 -6.35 -2.18 -12.03
N VAL A 15 -7.31 -2.76 -11.30
CA VAL A 15 -7.22 -4.09 -10.69
C VAL A 15 -8.53 -4.84 -10.87
N PRO A 16 -8.52 -6.17 -10.78
CA PRO A 16 -9.75 -6.94 -10.66
C PRO A 16 -10.62 -6.46 -9.49
N GLN A 17 -11.94 -6.42 -9.67
CA GLN A 17 -12.88 -6.00 -8.63
C GLN A 17 -12.72 -6.82 -7.35
N SER A 18 -12.48 -8.13 -7.48
CA SER A 18 -12.27 -9.02 -6.34
C SER A 18 -11.14 -8.60 -5.42
N TYR A 19 -10.11 -7.90 -5.92
CA TYR A 19 -9.02 -7.41 -5.08
C TYR A 19 -9.44 -6.19 -4.27
N VAL A 20 -10.28 -5.32 -4.85
CA VAL A 20 -10.87 -4.18 -4.15
C VAL A 20 -11.78 -4.67 -3.04
N ASP A 21 -12.59 -5.69 -3.31
CA ASP A 21 -13.52 -6.27 -2.32
C ASP A 21 -12.75 -6.86 -1.13
N VAL A 22 -11.65 -7.58 -1.37
CA VAL A 22 -10.79 -8.09 -0.30
C VAL A 22 -10.16 -6.94 0.51
N LEU A 23 -9.69 -5.87 -0.15
CA LEU A 23 -9.16 -4.70 0.54
C LEU A 23 -10.23 -4.01 1.41
N ASP A 24 -11.48 -3.97 0.96
CA ASP A 24 -12.61 -3.45 1.73
C ASP A 24 -12.88 -4.28 2.98
N GLU A 25 -12.88 -5.61 2.89
CA GLU A 25 -13.06 -6.47 4.05
C GLU A 25 -11.93 -6.28 5.07
N LEU A 26 -10.67 -6.14 4.63
CA LEU A 26 -9.55 -5.86 5.52
C LEU A 26 -9.73 -4.54 6.29
N VAL A 27 -10.31 -3.52 5.65
CA VAL A 27 -10.62 -2.24 6.30
C VAL A 27 -11.81 -2.37 7.24
N LYS A 28 -12.88 -3.06 6.83
CA LYS A 28 -14.07 -3.33 7.67
C LYS A 28 -13.71 -4.10 8.94
N MET A 29 -12.78 -5.05 8.84
CA MET A 29 -12.24 -5.80 9.98
C MET A 29 -11.35 -4.94 10.91
N GLY A 30 -11.05 -3.70 10.54
CA GLY A 30 -10.20 -2.80 11.32
C GLY A 30 -8.71 -3.11 11.23
N LEU A 31 -8.28 -4.01 10.32
CA LEU A 31 -6.87 -4.39 10.16
C LEU A 31 -6.05 -3.26 9.52
N TYR A 32 -6.68 -2.47 8.66
CA TYR A 32 -6.07 -1.30 8.05
C TYR A 32 -7.02 -0.10 8.10
N PRO A 33 -6.50 1.12 8.30
CA PRO A 33 -7.32 2.33 8.38
C PRO A 33 -7.92 2.75 7.03
N SER A 34 -7.37 2.27 5.91
CA SER A 34 -7.87 2.54 4.56
C SER A 34 -7.31 1.53 3.56
N ARG A 35 -7.96 1.42 2.39
CA ARG A 35 -7.45 0.64 1.25
C ARG A 35 -6.03 1.08 0.88
N SER A 36 -5.79 2.40 0.89
CA SER A 36 -4.49 2.98 0.56
C SER A 36 -3.40 2.56 1.55
N GLU A 37 -3.70 2.42 2.84
CA GLU A 37 -2.71 1.94 3.81
C GLU A 37 -2.44 0.45 3.67
N ALA A 38 -3.46 -0.36 3.37
CA ALA A 38 -3.28 -1.78 3.06
C ALA A 38 -2.37 -1.98 1.83
N ILE A 39 -2.61 -1.21 0.76
CA ILE A 39 -1.77 -1.24 -0.45
C ILE A 39 -0.35 -0.79 -0.13
N ARG A 40 -0.16 0.30 0.64
CA ARG A 40 1.17 0.75 1.06
C ARG A 40 1.92 -0.28 1.87
N ALA A 41 1.24 -1.02 2.76
CA ALA A 41 1.85 -2.09 3.54
C ALA A 41 2.37 -3.22 2.61
N ALA A 42 1.53 -3.68 1.68
CA ALA A 42 1.92 -4.67 0.69
C ALA A 42 3.09 -4.20 -0.20
N LEU A 43 3.08 -2.93 -0.63
CA LEU A 43 4.19 -2.34 -1.39
C LEU A 43 5.49 -2.28 -0.57
N ARG A 44 5.43 -1.86 0.70
CA ARG A 44 6.61 -1.84 1.58
C ARG A 44 7.20 -3.24 1.77
N GLU A 45 6.36 -4.24 1.97
CA GLU A 45 6.81 -5.63 2.08
C GLU A 45 7.48 -6.11 0.79
N LEU A 46 6.84 -5.85 -0.36
CA LEU A 46 7.38 -6.17 -1.67
C LEU A 46 8.73 -5.49 -1.92
N LEU A 47 8.82 -4.18 -1.72
CA LEU A 47 10.05 -3.41 -1.93
C LEU A 47 11.15 -3.82 -0.95
N SER A 48 10.80 -4.12 0.30
CA SER A 48 11.76 -4.64 1.29
C SER A 48 12.32 -6.00 0.87
N LYS A 49 11.47 -6.87 0.28
CA LYS A 49 11.88 -8.18 -0.22
C LYS A 49 12.83 -8.08 -1.42
N TYR A 50 12.62 -7.10 -2.28
CA TYR A 50 13.36 -6.95 -3.54
C TYR A 50 14.42 -5.86 -3.52
N LYS A 51 14.73 -5.25 -2.36
CA LYS A 51 15.65 -4.10 -2.22
C LYS A 51 16.72 -4.11 -3.31
N LEU A 52 16.45 -3.33 -4.35
CA LEU A 52 17.45 -2.93 -5.32
C LEU A 52 18.18 -1.83 -4.60
N ASP A 53 19.32 -2.18 -4.01
CA ASP A 53 20.25 -1.20 -3.47
C ASP A 53 20.69 -0.32 -4.66
N GLY A 54 20.01 0.81 -4.83
CA GLY A 54 20.40 1.92 -5.68
C GLY A 54 20.80 3.08 -4.80
#